data_AF-A0A970KFD6-F1
#
_entry.id   AF-A0A970KFD6-F1
#
_cell.length_a   1.000
_cell.length_b   1.000
_cell.length_c   1.000
_cell.angle_alpha   90.00
_cell.angle_beta   90.00
_cell.angle_gamma   90.00
#
_symmetry.space_group_name_H-M   'P 1'
#
loop_
_entity.id
_entity.type
_entity.pdbx_description
1 polymer ?
#
loop_
_entity_poly.entity_id
_entity_poly.type
_entity_poly.pdbx_seq_one_letter_code
_entity_poly.pdbx_strand_id
1 'polypeptide(L)'
;MALGQKRNRSLIPQASSALEQFKYEVANELGIDQSWKTGYWGDIPARQCGAVGGHMVRRMIAAAEQSLIQQATASVQSGFRQSVGGLGGSFPLEPDVSAQGTSSAHNPNELKGGGY
;
A
#
# COMPACT_ATOMS: atom_id res chain seq x y z
N MET A 1 21.17 4.72 -42.28
CA MET A 1 20.49 3.93 -41.22
C MET A 1 20.64 4.70 -39.91
N ALA A 2 19.53 5.15 -39.30
CA ALA A 2 19.56 6.02 -38.13
C ALA A 2 19.88 5.23 -36.85
N LEU A 3 21.06 5.45 -36.27
CA LEU A 3 21.48 4.89 -34.98
C LEU A 3 20.98 5.79 -33.84
N GLY A 4 19.67 5.83 -33.64
CA GLY A 4 19.07 6.42 -32.46
C GLY A 4 19.05 5.44 -31.31
N GLN A 5 20.18 5.23 -30.62
CA GLN A 5 20.18 4.50 -29.35
C GLN A 5 19.47 5.35 -28.29
N LYS A 6 18.13 5.31 -28.27
CA LYS A 6 17.35 5.76 -27.12
C LYS A 6 17.64 4.79 -25.98
N ARG A 7 18.61 5.16 -25.15
CA ARG A 7 18.81 4.54 -23.84
C ARG A 7 17.60 4.90 -23.00
N ASN A 8 16.61 4.00 -22.94
CA ASN A 8 15.48 4.09 -22.02
C ASN A 8 16.04 3.97 -20.60
N ARG A 9 16.53 5.08 -20.06
CA ARG A 9 17.05 5.15 -18.69
C ARG A 9 15.85 5.09 -17.75
N SER A 10 15.89 4.17 -16.79
CA SER A 10 14.92 4.17 -15.70
C SER A 10 15.00 5.52 -14.97
N LEU A 11 13.87 6.24 -14.91
CA LEU A 11 13.78 7.55 -14.27
C LEU A 11 14.08 7.46 -12.77
N ILE A 12 13.69 6.34 -12.15
CA ILE A 12 13.90 6.05 -10.74
C ILE A 12 14.55 4.66 -10.64
N PRO A 13 15.89 4.59 -10.59
CA PRO A 13 16.59 3.31 -10.55
C PRO A 13 16.24 2.50 -9.29
N GLN A 14 15.94 3.16 -8.18
CA GLN A 14 15.56 2.49 -6.93
C GLN A 14 14.20 1.77 -7.02
N ALA A 15 13.30 2.22 -7.90
CA ALA A 15 12.02 1.58 -8.12
C ALA A 15 12.13 0.32 -9.01
N SER A 16 13.28 0.06 -9.64
CA SER A 16 13.44 -1.04 -10.59
C SER A 16 13.10 -2.41 -9.99
N SER A 17 13.52 -2.66 -8.75
CA SER A 17 13.22 -3.93 -8.05
C SER A 17 11.73 -4.06 -7.72
N ALA A 18 11.10 -2.97 -7.23
CA ALA A 18 9.68 -2.96 -6.93
C ALA A 18 8.82 -3.13 -8.20
N LEU A 19 9.20 -2.48 -9.31
CA LEU A 19 8.52 -2.63 -10.60
C LEU A 19 8.66 -4.04 -11.17
N GLU A 20 9.81 -4.70 -10.94
CA GLU A 20 10.01 -6.08 -11.36
C GLU A 20 9.15 -7.06 -10.57
N GLN A 21 9.04 -6.89 -9.25
CA GLN A 21 8.12 -7.67 -8.42
C GLN A 21 6.66 -7.47 -8.87
N PHE A 22 6.27 -6.20 -9.05
CA PHE A 22 4.93 -5.84 -9.49
C PHE A 22 4.57 -6.42 -10.87
N LYS A 23 5.54 -6.48 -11.80
CA LYS A 23 5.36 -7.16 -13.09
C LYS A 23 4.99 -8.62 -12.90
N TYR A 24 5.66 -9.33 -12.00
CA TYR A 24 5.39 -10.75 -11.73
C TYR A 24 4.03 -10.95 -11.03
N GLU A 25 3.65 -10.06 -10.10
CA GLU A 25 2.34 -10.09 -9.45
C GLU A 25 1.21 -9.89 -10.48
N VAL A 26 1.30 -8.86 -11.31
CA VAL A 26 0.30 -8.57 -12.34
C VAL A 26 0.23 -9.69 -13.38
N ALA A 27 1.36 -10.28 -13.77
CA ALA A 27 1.37 -11.40 -14.69
C ALA A 27 0.72 -12.66 -14.10
N ASN A 28 0.94 -12.91 -12.80
CA ASN A 28 0.31 -14.02 -12.08
C ASN A 28 -1.21 -13.85 -11.99
N GLU A 29 -1.69 -12.63 -11.74
CA GLU A 29 -3.13 -12.33 -11.71
C GLU A 29 -3.81 -12.43 -13.08
N LEU A 30 -3.12 -12.07 -14.16
CA LEU A 30 -3.64 -12.16 -15.52
C LEU A 30 -3.63 -13.60 -16.08
N GLY A 31 -3.15 -14.58 -15.30
CA GLY A 31 -3.11 -15.98 -15.72
C GLY A 31 -2.22 -16.24 -16.93
N ILE A 32 -1.20 -15.39 -17.15
CA ILE A 32 -0.28 -15.52 -18.27
C ILE A 32 0.64 -16.72 -18.03
N ASP A 33 0.82 -17.52 -19.07
CA ASP A 33 1.61 -18.76 -19.04
C ASP A 33 2.92 -18.56 -18.27
N GLN A 34 3.19 -19.46 -17.32
CA GLN A 34 4.31 -19.37 -16.38
C GLN A 34 5.70 -19.52 -17.05
N SER A 35 5.78 -19.48 -18.38
CA SER A 35 7.04 -19.52 -19.14
C SER A 35 7.99 -18.36 -18.77
N TRP A 36 7.45 -17.25 -18.24
CA TRP A 36 8.24 -16.15 -17.67
C TRP A 36 9.03 -16.53 -16.41
N LYS A 37 8.73 -17.65 -15.73
CA LYS A 37 9.45 -18.09 -14.51
C LYS A 37 10.92 -18.40 -14.75
N THR A 38 11.30 -18.65 -16.00
CA THR A 38 12.69 -18.81 -16.44
C THR A 38 13.43 -17.46 -16.56
N GLY A 39 12.72 -16.34 -16.37
CA GLY A 39 13.22 -14.99 -16.60
C GLY A 39 13.09 -14.53 -18.06
N TYR A 40 12.75 -15.42 -18.99
CA TYR A 40 12.61 -15.09 -20.41
C TYR A 40 11.14 -14.85 -20.79
N TRP A 41 10.88 -13.67 -21.36
CA TRP A 41 9.54 -13.24 -21.80
C TRP A 41 9.32 -13.37 -23.31
N GLY A 42 10.30 -13.92 -24.05
CA GLY A 42 10.27 -13.97 -25.51
C GLY A 42 9.38 -15.06 -26.09
N ASP A 43 9.13 -16.14 -25.34
CA ASP A 43 8.19 -17.20 -25.76
C ASP A 43 6.73 -16.84 -25.49
N ILE A 44 6.47 -15.73 -24.79
CA ILE A 44 5.12 -15.25 -24.47
C ILE A 44 4.64 -14.37 -25.63
N PRO A 45 3.38 -14.55 -26.10
CA PRO A 45 2.86 -13.72 -27.17
C PRO A 45 2.87 -12.24 -26.80
N ALA A 46 3.34 -11.39 -27.72
CA ALA A 46 3.50 -9.96 -27.51
C ALA A 46 2.22 -9.25 -27.01
N ARG A 47 1.04 -9.77 -27.37
CA ARG A 47 -0.25 -9.29 -26.86
C ARG A 47 -0.38 -9.46 -25.35
N GLN A 48 0.06 -10.59 -24.80
CA GLN A 48 0.01 -10.86 -23.36
C GLN A 48 1.05 -10.03 -22.61
N CYS A 49 2.28 -9.95 -23.12
CA CYS A 49 3.32 -9.07 -22.55
C CYS A 49 2.87 -7.60 -22.53
N GLY A 50 2.24 -7.14 -23.62
CA GLY A 50 1.65 -5.80 -23.71
C GLY A 50 0.50 -5.59 -22.71
N ALA A 51 -0.34 -6.60 -22.50
CA ALA A 51 -1.39 -6.55 -21.49
C ALA A 51 -0.81 -6.37 -20.08
N VAL A 52 0.23 -7.14 -19.69
CA VAL A 52 0.90 -6.97 -18.37
C VAL A 52 1.34 -5.53 -18.16
N GLY A 53 2.11 -4.97 -19.11
CA GLY A 53 2.60 -3.60 -19.02
C GLY A 53 1.46 -2.57 -18.93
N GLY A 54 0.38 -2.76 -19.70
CA GLY A 54 -0.79 -1.90 -19.64
C GLY A 54 -1.54 -1.97 -18.31
N HIS A 55 -1.68 -3.18 -17.74
CA HIS A 55 -2.30 -3.37 -16.43
C HIS A 55 -1.45 -2.79 -15.29
N MET A 56 -0.13 -2.92 -15.37
CA MET A 56 0.79 -2.27 -14.43
C MET A 56 0.60 -0.75 -14.44
N VAL A 57 0.61 -0.12 -15.62
CA VAL A 57 0.45 1.33 -15.74
C VAL A 57 -0.91 1.79 -15.23
N ARG A 58 -1.99 1.09 -15.59
CA ARG A 58 -3.35 1.43 -15.11
C ARG A 58 -3.43 1.41 -13.58
N ARG A 59 -2.83 0.41 -12.93
CA ARG A 59 -2.80 0.29 -11.47
C ARG A 59 -1.93 1.36 -10.82
N MET A 60 -0.77 1.66 -11.39
CA MET A 60 0.10 2.74 -10.89
C MET A 60 -0.61 4.09 -10.94
N ILE A 61 -1.35 4.38 -12.02
CA ILE A 61 -2.14 5.60 -12.13
C ILE A 61 -3.24 5.63 -11.06
N ALA A 62 -4.00 4.54 -10.90
CA ALA A 62 -5.04 4.47 -9.87
C ALA A 62 -4.49 4.67 -8.45
N ALA A 63 -3.33 4.07 -8.13
CA ALA A 63 -2.67 4.25 -6.84
C ALA A 63 -2.16 5.68 -6.64
N ALA A 64 -1.63 6.31 -7.70
CA ALA A 64 -1.20 7.70 -7.65
C ALA A 64 -2.38 8.66 -7.44
N GLU A 65 -3.50 8.45 -8.13
CA GLU A 65 -4.74 9.21 -7.94
C GLU A 65 -5.25 9.10 -6.50
N GLN A 66 -5.32 7.88 -5.94
CA GLN A 66 -5.70 7.65 -4.55
C GLN A 66 -4.76 8.35 -3.56
N SER A 67 -3.45 8.29 -3.80
CA SER A 67 -2.43 8.93 -2.95
C SER A 67 -2.55 10.45 -2.99
N LEU A 68 -2.81 11.04 -4.17
CA LEU A 68 -3.04 12.47 -4.33
C LEU A 68 -4.33 12.90 -3.63
N ILE A 69 -5.41 12.12 -3.75
CA ILE A 69 -6.67 12.38 -3.05
C ILE A 69 -6.46 12.31 -1.53
N GLN A 70 -5.71 11.32 -1.03
CA GLN A 70 -5.39 11.23 0.40
C GLN A 70 -4.58 12.42 0.90
N GLN A 71 -3.57 12.86 0.13
CA GLN A 71 -2.78 14.05 0.47
C GLN A 71 -3.61 15.34 0.40
N ALA A 72 -4.49 15.47 -0.58
CA ALA A 72 -5.42 16.58 -0.71
C ALA A 72 -6.44 16.58 0.46
N THR A 73 -6.95 15.41 0.84
CA THR A 73 -7.89 15.27 1.95
C THR A 73 -7.22 15.60 3.29
N ALA A 74 -5.99 15.13 3.51
CA ALA A 74 -5.22 15.42 4.73
C ALA A 74 -4.92 16.93 4.88
N SER A 75 -4.60 17.62 3.79
CA SER A 75 -4.35 19.07 3.79
C SER A 75 -5.62 19.92 3.91
N VAL A 76 -6.74 19.47 3.31
CA VAL A 76 -8.05 20.11 3.49
C VAL A 76 -8.58 19.90 4.91
N GLN A 77 -8.40 18.72 5.49
CA GLN A 77 -8.88 18.42 6.84
C GLN A 77 -8.12 19.20 7.93
N SER A 78 -6.80 19.38 7.77
CA SER A 78 -6.03 20.22 8.69
C SER A 78 -6.39 21.70 8.55
N GLY A 79 -6.54 22.20 7.32
CA GLY A 79 -7.00 23.58 7.06
C GLY A 79 -8.41 23.85 7.54
N PHE A 80 -9.32 22.87 7.39
CA PHE A 80 -10.69 22.97 7.87
C PHE A 80 -10.77 22.92 9.40
N ARG A 81 -10.05 22.00 10.07
CA ARG A 81 -9.97 21.97 11.54
C ARG A 81 -9.40 23.26 12.12
N GLN A 82 -8.43 23.85 11.43
CA GLN A 82 -7.84 25.13 11.84
C GLN A 82 -8.79 26.31 11.60
N SER A 83 -9.65 26.26 10.58
CA SER A 83 -10.64 27.30 10.31
C SER A 83 -11.91 27.19 11.18
N VAL A 84 -12.35 25.98 11.51
CA VAL A 84 -13.51 25.77 12.41
C VAL A 84 -13.12 25.75 13.89
N GLY A 85 -11.85 25.54 14.22
CA GLY A 85 -11.32 25.61 15.59
C GLY A 85 -10.95 27.03 16.06
N GLY A 86 -11.01 28.03 15.19
CA GLY A 86 -10.66 29.43 15.50
C GLY A 86 -11.81 30.29 16.08
N LEU A 87 -13.04 29.77 16.12
CA LEU A 87 -14.22 30.50 16.62
C LEU A 87 -14.96 29.70 17.70
N GLY A 88 -14.48 29.78 18.95
CA GLY A 88 -15.37 29.83 20.11
C GLY A 88 -16.05 28.53 20.59
N GLY A 89 -15.31 27.44 20.75
CA GLY A 89 -15.83 26.25 21.45
C GLY A 89 -14.73 25.46 22.14
N SER A 90 -14.35 25.86 23.36
CA SER A 90 -13.58 25.01 24.27
C SER A 90 -14.43 23.81 24.67
N PHE A 91 -14.27 22.68 24.00
CA PHE A 91 -14.60 21.38 24.55
C PHE A 91 -13.31 20.57 24.67
N PRO A 92 -12.69 20.54 25.86
CA PRO A 92 -11.80 19.47 26.23
C PRO A 92 -12.67 18.20 26.37
N LEU A 93 -12.59 17.31 25.39
CA LEU A 93 -12.69 15.89 25.71
C LEU A 93 -11.26 15.42 25.89
N GLU A 94 -10.79 15.73 27.09
CA GLU A 94 -9.77 14.96 27.79
C GLU A 94 -9.94 13.47 27.42
N PRO A 95 -8.91 12.76 26.93
CA PRO A 95 -8.88 11.34 27.18
C PRO A 95 -8.70 11.22 28.69
N ASP A 96 -9.81 11.16 29.45
CA ASP A 96 -9.77 10.55 30.77
C ASP A 96 -9.41 9.08 30.54
N VAL A 97 -8.11 8.84 30.42
CA VAL A 97 -7.47 7.60 30.82
C VAL A 97 -6.87 7.87 32.20
N SER A 98 -7.72 8.34 33.11
CA SER A 98 -7.41 8.35 34.52
C SER A 98 -7.33 6.91 34.97
N ALA A 99 -6.10 6.49 35.23
CA ALA A 99 -5.83 5.33 36.04
C ALA A 99 -6.68 5.37 37.33
N GLN A 100 -7.66 4.46 37.45
CA GLN A 100 -8.08 3.85 38.71
C GLN A 100 -9.13 2.76 38.43
N GLY A 101 -8.63 1.54 38.30
CA GLY A 101 -9.41 0.33 38.13
C GLY A 101 -8.55 -0.88 38.40
N THR A 102 -7.82 -0.85 39.52
CA THR A 102 -7.28 -2.06 40.14
C THR A 102 -8.46 -2.96 40.48
N SER A 103 -8.78 -3.91 39.61
CA SER A 103 -9.73 -4.97 39.93
C SER A 103 -9.32 -6.23 39.21
N SER A 104 -8.54 -7.00 39.96
CA SER A 104 -8.48 -8.45 39.95
C SER A 104 -8.42 -9.16 38.61
N ALA A 105 -7.26 -9.75 38.39
CA ALA A 105 -7.14 -11.08 37.83
C ALA A 105 -8.35 -11.96 38.20
N HIS A 106 -9.14 -12.33 37.20
CA HIS A 106 -9.99 -13.52 37.26
C HIS A 106 -9.56 -14.42 36.12
N ASN A 107 -8.51 -15.20 36.37
CA ASN A 107 -8.18 -16.38 35.60
C ASN A 107 -9.03 -17.53 36.17
N PRO A 108 -10.09 -17.99 35.51
CA PRO A 108 -10.90 -19.11 36.00
C PRO A 108 -10.22 -20.48 35.87
N ASN A 109 -8.91 -20.55 35.56
CA ASN A 109 -8.20 -21.80 35.32
C ASN A 109 -7.14 -22.21 36.37
N GLU A 110 -7.07 -21.58 37.55
CA GLU A 110 -6.14 -21.98 38.63
C GLU A 110 -6.81 -22.73 39.80
N LEU A 111 -7.88 -23.48 39.54
CA LEU A 111 -8.48 -24.40 40.52
C LEU A 111 -8.50 -25.85 40.02
N LYS A 112 -7.30 -26.40 39.76
CA LYS A 112 -6.92 -27.82 39.94
C LYS A 112 -5.40 -27.83 40.03
N GLY A 113 -4.72 -28.27 41.08
CA GLY A 113 -5.07 -28.99 42.28
C GLY A 113 -3.74 -29.52 42.79
N GLY A 114 -3.26 -29.00 43.92
CA GLY A 114 -2.25 -29.69 44.71
C GLY A 114 -2.94 -30.79 45.50
N GLY A 115 -2.48 -32.02 45.39
CA GLY A 115 -3.00 -33.14 46.18
C GLY A 115 -2.59 -34.48 45.59
N TYR A 116 -1.54 -35.05 46.21
CA TYR A 116 -0.93 -36.37 46.03
C TYR A 116 0.07 -36.53 44.88
#